data_AF-A0A8T6PDZ1-F1
#
_entry.id   AF-A0A8T6PDZ1-F1
#
_cell.length_a   1.000
_cell.length_b   1.000
_cell.length_c   1.000
_cell.angle_alpha   90.00
_cell.angle_beta   90.00
_cell.angle_gamma   90.00
#
_symmetry.space_group_name_H-M   'P 1'
#
loop_
_entity.id
_entity.type
_entity.pdbx_description
1 polymer ?
#
loop_
_entity_poly.entity_id
_entity_poly.type
_entity_poly.pdbx_seq_one_letter_code
_entity_poly.pdbx_strand_id
1 'polypeptide(L)'
;SATQTASATTTPSPTITPTVTSTPPPFTSTPTEIPPTNTPQEPTMAFPDGRPLQFFYDTYSFYMWNPGGSNIPVGELSFQGLDAAGNLTGESFSGTTWAQFYFAIEGGNCMSIEMTQAPALLQPGVCRFYNARITPQRTSSMVFWNGDGNTTQFQINWGDQVIGICPAGEAECTVRVP
;
A
#
# COMPACT_ATOMS: atom_id res chain seq x y z
N SER A 1 44.93 29.92 32.99
CA SER A 1 43.82 29.96 33.95
C SER A 1 42.69 30.80 33.39
N ALA A 2 41.51 30.22 33.20
CA ALA A 2 40.31 30.92 32.76
C ALA A 2 39.21 30.74 33.82
N THR A 3 38.66 31.85 34.28
CA THR A 3 37.65 31.96 35.34
C THR A 3 36.26 31.75 34.76
N GLN A 4 35.48 30.81 35.30
CA GLN A 4 34.06 30.63 34.97
C GLN A 4 33.20 31.42 35.96
N THR A 5 32.30 32.26 35.44
CA THR A 5 31.28 32.98 36.20
C THR A 5 29.95 32.25 36.03
N ALA A 6 29.36 31.76 37.13
CA ALA A 6 28.02 31.19 37.16
C ALA A 6 26.98 32.29 37.44
N SER A 7 25.94 32.37 36.62
CA SER A 7 24.82 33.31 36.78
C SER A 7 23.60 32.53 37.30
N ALA A 8 23.06 32.93 38.45
CA ALA A 8 21.88 32.31 39.06
C ALA A 8 20.60 32.98 38.54
N THR A 9 19.62 32.18 38.11
CA THR A 9 18.30 32.62 37.67
C THR A 9 17.29 32.44 38.80
N THR A 10 16.58 33.51 39.17
CA THR A 10 15.51 33.49 40.17
C THR A 10 14.15 33.25 39.52
N THR A 11 13.39 32.28 40.05
CA THR A 11 12.03 31.94 39.62
C THR A 11 11.00 32.84 40.33
N PRO A 12 10.06 33.49 39.61
CA PRO A 12 9.01 34.28 40.25
C PRO A 12 7.88 33.40 40.83
N SER A 13 7.37 33.84 41.98
CA SER A 13 6.27 33.25 42.74
C SER A 13 4.91 33.49 42.06
N PRO A 14 3.98 32.53 42.03
CA PRO A 14 2.65 32.75 41.46
C PRO A 14 1.76 33.59 42.39
N THR A 15 1.10 34.60 41.82
CA THR A 15 0.05 35.40 42.44
C THR A 15 -1.29 34.69 42.27
N ILE A 16 -2.02 34.49 43.38
CA ILE A 16 -3.35 33.88 43.39
C ILE A 16 -4.42 34.96 43.24
N THR A 17 -5.17 34.95 42.13
CA THR A 17 -6.30 35.86 41.88
C THR A 17 -7.60 35.19 42.33
N PRO A 18 -8.50 35.88 43.07
CA PRO A 18 -9.78 35.32 43.46
C PRO A 18 -10.73 35.17 42.25
N THR A 19 -11.27 33.96 42.09
CA THR A 19 -12.23 33.61 41.05
C THR A 19 -13.64 34.02 41.49
N VAL A 20 -14.29 34.90 40.72
CA VAL A 20 -15.73 35.17 40.82
C VAL A 20 -16.50 34.08 40.08
N THR A 21 -17.39 33.39 40.79
CA THR A 21 -18.27 32.36 40.25
C THR A 21 -19.44 33.00 39.51
N SER A 22 -19.44 32.93 38.18
CA SER A 22 -20.59 33.31 37.34
C SER A 22 -21.52 32.11 37.13
N THR A 23 -22.78 32.27 37.50
CA THR A 23 -23.86 31.31 37.19
C THR A 23 -24.08 31.23 35.67
N PRO A 24 -24.02 30.04 35.05
CA PRO A 24 -24.25 29.90 33.61
C PRO A 24 -25.74 30.11 33.26
N PRO A 25 -26.04 30.69 32.09
CA PRO A 25 -27.40 30.79 31.57
C PRO A 25 -27.97 29.39 31.23
N PRO A 26 -29.30 29.23 31.19
CA PRO A 26 -29.94 27.97 30.87
C PRO A 26 -29.56 27.50 29.45
N PHE A 27 -29.06 26.26 29.37
CA PHE A 27 -28.70 25.61 28.12
C PHE A 27 -29.96 25.40 27.26
N THR A 28 -29.95 25.99 26.07
CA THR A 28 -30.89 25.62 25.01
C THR A 28 -30.20 24.53 24.20
N SER A 29 -30.69 23.29 24.24
CA SER A 29 -30.11 22.16 23.52
C SER A 29 -30.34 22.34 22.01
N THR A 30 -29.35 22.92 21.33
CA THR A 30 -29.24 22.82 19.87
C THR A 30 -28.99 21.34 19.53
N PRO A 31 -29.74 20.73 18.60
CA PRO A 31 -29.43 19.39 18.15
C PRO A 31 -28.01 19.37 17.58
N THR A 32 -27.13 18.60 18.20
CA THR A 32 -25.80 18.29 17.68
C THR A 32 -26.00 17.54 16.37
N GLU A 33 -25.69 18.19 15.25
CA GLU A 33 -25.54 17.53 13.96
C GLU A 33 -24.42 16.50 14.11
N ILE A 34 -24.80 15.23 14.12
CA ILE A 34 -23.86 14.12 14.21
C ILE A 34 -23.03 14.20 12.92
N PRO A 35 -21.69 14.32 12.99
CA PRO A 35 -20.86 14.27 11.79
C PRO A 35 -21.17 12.98 11.04
N PRO A 36 -21.21 12.98 9.70
CA PRO A 36 -21.51 11.77 8.96
C PRO A 36 -20.56 10.67 9.41
N THR A 37 -21.12 9.59 9.93
CA THR A 37 -20.40 8.35 10.16
C THR A 37 -19.82 7.96 8.80
N ASN A 38 -18.49 8.07 8.65
CA ASN A 38 -17.75 7.51 7.52
C ASN A 38 -18.01 6.01 7.53
N THR A 39 -19.08 5.61 6.86
CA THR A 39 -19.38 4.22 6.61
C THR A 39 -18.24 3.73 5.70
N PRO A 40 -17.55 2.63 6.03
CA PRO A 40 -16.53 2.08 5.16
C PRO A 40 -17.13 1.93 3.76
N GLN A 41 -16.65 2.74 2.82
CA GLN A 41 -17.10 2.65 1.44
C GLN A 41 -16.57 1.31 0.93
N GLU A 42 -17.49 0.40 0.62
CA GLU A 42 -17.15 -0.85 -0.06
C GLU A 42 -16.35 -0.48 -1.32
N PRO A 43 -15.15 -1.06 -1.53
CA PRO A 43 -14.29 -0.67 -2.63
C PRO A 43 -15.04 -0.89 -3.94
N THR A 44 -15.46 0.21 -4.55
CA THR A 44 -16.14 0.20 -5.83
C THR A 44 -15.10 -0.24 -6.86
N MET A 45 -15.28 -1.40 -7.49
CA MET A 45 -14.38 -1.87 -8.54
C MET A 45 -14.24 -0.77 -9.59
N ALA A 46 -13.03 -0.20 -9.69
CA ALA A 46 -12.73 0.96 -10.52
C ALA A 46 -13.12 0.77 -11.99
N PHE A 47 -13.01 -0.47 -12.49
CA PHE A 47 -13.19 -0.83 -13.89
C PHE A 47 -14.02 -2.12 -14.02
N PRO A 48 -15.35 -2.10 -13.82
CA PRO A 48 -16.17 -3.32 -13.82
C PRO A 48 -16.13 -4.05 -15.17
N ASP A 49 -16.04 -3.31 -16.28
CA ASP A 49 -15.92 -3.84 -17.64
C ASP A 49 -14.46 -3.85 -18.15
N GLY A 50 -13.50 -3.59 -17.26
CA GLY A 50 -12.08 -3.53 -17.59
C GLY A 50 -11.47 -4.87 -17.98
N ARG A 51 -10.26 -4.84 -18.54
CA ARG A 51 -9.50 -6.05 -18.88
C ARG A 51 -9.04 -6.76 -17.59
N PRO A 52 -9.26 -8.08 -17.46
CA PRO A 52 -8.81 -8.81 -16.28
C PRO A 52 -7.29 -8.95 -16.24
N LEU A 53 -6.74 -8.85 -15.03
CA LEU A 53 -5.34 -9.09 -14.73
C LEU A 53 -5.28 -9.99 -13.50
N GLN A 54 -4.61 -11.12 -13.61
CA GLN A 54 -4.53 -12.12 -12.54
C GLN A 54 -3.16 -12.11 -11.90
N PHE A 55 -3.13 -12.24 -10.58
CA PHE A 55 -1.94 -12.31 -9.77
C PHE A 55 -1.88 -13.64 -9.06
N PHE A 56 -0.71 -14.27 -9.11
CA PHE A 56 -0.40 -15.50 -8.37
C PHE A 56 0.85 -15.24 -7.55
N TYR A 57 0.80 -15.48 -6.25
CA TYR A 57 1.95 -15.19 -5.42
C TYR A 57 2.00 -16.05 -4.16
N ASP A 58 3.22 -16.29 -3.73
CA ASP A 58 3.57 -16.98 -2.49
C ASP A 58 4.62 -16.17 -1.72
N THR A 59 5.20 -16.77 -0.68
CA THR A 59 6.25 -16.13 0.13
C THR A 59 7.48 -15.69 -0.69
N TYR A 60 7.74 -16.26 -1.87
CA TYR A 60 9.00 -16.09 -2.62
C TYR A 60 8.86 -15.48 -4.02
N SER A 61 7.65 -15.43 -4.57
CA SER A 61 7.44 -15.11 -5.97
C SER A 61 6.09 -14.44 -6.20
N PHE A 62 6.08 -13.52 -7.16
CA PHE A 62 4.89 -12.82 -7.63
C PHE A 62 4.81 -12.92 -9.14
N TYR A 63 3.66 -13.34 -9.65
CA TYR A 63 3.38 -13.48 -11.06
C TYR A 63 2.16 -12.64 -11.40
N MET A 64 2.26 -11.92 -12.52
CA MET A 64 1.16 -11.20 -13.14
C MET A 64 0.89 -11.86 -14.49
N TRP A 65 -0.35 -12.28 -14.73
CA TRP A 65 -0.80 -12.92 -15.97
C TRP A 65 -1.90 -12.10 -16.62
N ASN A 66 -1.78 -11.93 -17.94
CA ASN A 66 -2.82 -11.34 -18.76
C ASN A 66 -3.62 -12.45 -19.47
N PRO A 67 -4.79 -12.85 -18.96
CA PRO A 67 -5.65 -13.84 -19.62
C PRO A 67 -6.32 -13.33 -20.90
N GLY A 68 -6.32 -12.02 -21.14
CA GLY A 68 -6.94 -11.41 -22.31
C GLY A 68 -6.10 -11.58 -23.59
N GLY A 69 -6.67 -11.15 -24.73
CA GLY A 69 -5.97 -11.12 -26.01
C GLY A 69 -5.30 -9.79 -26.35
N SER A 70 -5.47 -8.76 -25.50
CA SER A 70 -4.96 -7.41 -25.72
C SER A 70 -3.83 -7.08 -24.77
N ASN A 71 -2.84 -6.31 -25.23
CA ASN A 71 -1.71 -5.89 -24.40
C ASN A 71 -2.16 -4.91 -23.31
N ILE A 72 -1.61 -5.05 -22.11
CA ILE A 72 -1.85 -4.14 -20.98
C ILE A 72 -0.55 -3.40 -20.69
N PRO A 73 -0.50 -2.05 -20.82
CA PRO A 73 0.70 -1.30 -20.48
C PRO A 73 1.00 -1.43 -18.99
N VAL A 74 2.24 -1.76 -18.64
CA VAL A 74 2.61 -2.03 -17.24
C VAL A 74 3.19 -0.83 -16.52
N GLY A 75 3.57 0.23 -17.26
CA GLY A 75 4.09 1.46 -16.67
C GLY A 75 3.09 2.19 -15.76
N GLU A 76 1.79 1.98 -16.00
CA GLU A 76 0.70 2.56 -15.19
C GLU A 76 0.47 1.82 -13.87
N LEU A 77 1.01 0.60 -13.72
CA LEU A 77 0.79 -0.20 -12.52
C LEU A 77 1.75 0.22 -11.40
N SER A 78 1.24 0.32 -10.18
CA SER A 78 2.06 0.32 -8.98
C SER A 78 1.46 -0.56 -7.90
N PHE A 79 2.34 -1.11 -7.06
CA PHE A 79 1.99 -2.02 -5.97
C PHE A 79 2.60 -1.48 -4.69
N GLN A 80 1.83 -1.49 -3.61
CA GLN A 80 2.25 -0.95 -2.32
C GLN A 80 1.80 -1.88 -1.19
N GLY A 81 2.73 -2.27 -0.32
CA GLY A 81 2.46 -3.10 0.85
C GLY A 81 1.65 -2.33 1.91
N LEU A 82 0.73 -3.04 2.54
CA LEU A 82 -0.15 -2.54 3.59
C LEU A 82 -0.06 -3.42 4.85
N ASP A 83 -0.03 -2.79 6.02
CA ASP A 83 -0.12 -3.47 7.31
C ASP A 83 -1.57 -3.91 7.61
N ALA A 84 -1.79 -4.55 8.76
CA ALA A 84 -3.11 -5.03 9.16
C ALA A 84 -4.14 -3.90 9.39
N ALA A 85 -3.67 -2.67 9.63
CA ALA A 85 -4.48 -1.49 9.81
C ALA A 85 -4.71 -0.71 8.49
N GLY A 86 -4.13 -1.18 7.38
CA GLY A 86 -4.23 -0.53 6.07
C GLY A 86 -3.24 0.62 5.86
N ASN A 87 -2.20 0.75 6.69
CA ASN A 87 -1.15 1.74 6.49
C ASN A 87 -0.06 1.20 5.56
N LEU A 88 0.56 2.11 4.79
CA LEU A 88 1.69 1.76 3.94
C LEU A 88 2.89 1.29 4.77
N THR A 89 3.46 0.16 4.40
CA THR A 89 4.61 -0.44 5.08
C THR A 89 5.95 0.08 4.52
N GLY A 90 5.93 0.62 3.30
CA GLY A 90 7.10 1.17 2.60
C GLY A 90 7.62 0.26 1.49
N GLU A 91 7.27 -1.02 1.52
CA GLU A 91 7.46 -1.97 0.42
C GLU A 91 6.58 -1.56 -0.76
N SER A 92 7.18 -1.46 -1.94
CA SER A 92 6.49 -1.03 -3.15
C SER A 92 7.22 -1.47 -4.40
N PHE A 93 6.46 -1.62 -5.47
CA PHE A 93 6.97 -1.91 -6.81
C PHE A 93 6.27 -1.06 -7.84
N SER A 94 7.05 -0.41 -8.71
CA SER A 94 6.51 0.32 -9.86
C SER A 94 6.63 -0.56 -11.10
N GLY A 95 5.54 -0.72 -11.84
CA GLY A 95 5.52 -1.42 -13.12
C GLY A 95 6.36 -0.74 -14.19
N THR A 96 6.79 0.52 -14.00
CA THR A 96 7.85 1.15 -14.82
C THR A 96 9.15 0.34 -14.78
N THR A 97 9.43 -0.39 -13.70
CA THR A 97 10.59 -1.29 -13.59
C THR A 97 10.51 -2.42 -14.61
N TRP A 98 9.32 -3.00 -14.83
CA TRP A 98 9.12 -3.94 -15.95
C TRP A 98 9.16 -3.22 -17.30
N ALA A 99 8.56 -2.04 -17.38
CA ALA A 99 8.47 -1.27 -18.63
C ALA A 99 9.83 -0.89 -19.23
N GLN A 100 10.90 -0.84 -18.41
CA GLN A 100 12.28 -0.68 -18.88
C GLN A 100 12.74 -1.81 -19.82
N PHE A 101 12.22 -3.02 -19.62
CA PHE A 101 12.56 -4.20 -20.42
C PHE A 101 11.46 -4.52 -21.43
N TYR A 102 10.20 -4.37 -21.04
CA TYR A 102 9.05 -4.63 -21.89
C TYR A 102 7.83 -3.79 -21.46
N PHE A 103 7.37 -2.90 -22.33
CA PHE A 103 6.40 -1.84 -21.98
C PHE A 103 4.98 -2.32 -21.63
N ALA A 104 4.62 -3.56 -21.99
CA ALA A 104 3.29 -4.12 -21.78
C ALA A 104 3.31 -5.62 -21.48
N ILE A 105 2.33 -6.13 -20.74
CA ILE A 105 2.11 -7.57 -20.64
C ILE A 105 1.17 -8.00 -21.78
N GLU A 106 1.68 -8.88 -22.64
CA GLU A 106 0.94 -9.37 -23.80
C GLU A 106 -0.12 -10.38 -23.41
N GLY A 107 -1.14 -10.51 -24.26
CA GLY A 107 -2.18 -11.50 -24.05
C GLY A 107 -1.62 -12.93 -23.96
N GLY A 108 -1.98 -13.65 -22.91
CA GLY A 108 -1.51 -15.00 -22.62
C GLY A 108 -0.13 -15.09 -21.95
N ASN A 109 0.59 -13.98 -21.79
CA ASN A 109 1.94 -13.96 -21.22
C ASN A 109 1.94 -13.50 -19.76
N CYS A 110 3.10 -13.67 -19.11
CA CYS A 110 3.31 -13.27 -17.73
C CYS A 110 4.45 -12.24 -17.56
N MET A 111 4.42 -11.56 -16.44
CA MET A 111 5.58 -10.92 -15.83
C MET A 111 5.79 -11.48 -14.43
N SER A 112 7.03 -11.47 -13.94
CA SER A 112 7.31 -11.95 -12.59
C SER A 112 8.31 -11.12 -11.80
N ILE A 113 8.20 -11.27 -10.49
CA ILE A 113 9.19 -10.89 -9.50
C ILE A 113 9.54 -12.16 -8.72
N GLU A 114 10.78 -12.65 -8.83
CA GLU A 114 11.21 -13.93 -8.28
C GLU A 114 12.41 -13.72 -7.36
N MET A 115 12.25 -14.00 -6.07
CA MET A 115 13.33 -13.77 -5.12
C MET A 115 14.53 -14.66 -5.43
N THR A 116 15.72 -14.05 -5.40
CA THR A 116 16.97 -14.81 -5.45
C THR A 116 17.10 -15.72 -4.24
N GLN A 117 17.69 -16.90 -4.44
CA GLN A 117 17.90 -17.92 -3.39
C GLN A 117 16.61 -18.45 -2.74
N ALA A 118 15.45 -18.29 -3.39
CA ALA A 118 14.23 -18.95 -2.97
C ALA A 118 14.38 -20.48 -3.03
N PRO A 119 13.90 -21.23 -2.01
CA PRO A 119 13.97 -22.69 -2.03
C PRO A 119 13.08 -23.30 -3.12
N ALA A 120 11.96 -22.65 -3.41
CA ALA A 120 11.04 -22.97 -4.49
C ALA A 120 10.33 -21.68 -4.95
N LEU A 121 9.99 -21.62 -6.23
CA LEU A 121 9.17 -20.55 -6.82
C LEU A 121 7.81 -21.16 -7.19
N LEU A 122 6.73 -20.37 -7.09
CA LEU A 122 5.37 -20.84 -7.39
C LEU A 122 5.22 -21.38 -8.82
N GLN A 123 5.79 -20.66 -9.81
CA GLN A 123 5.74 -20.97 -11.24
C GLN A 123 4.38 -21.48 -11.74
N PRO A 124 3.33 -20.62 -11.74
CA PRO A 124 1.99 -21.01 -12.16
C PRO A 124 1.97 -21.65 -13.56
N GLY A 125 1.21 -22.74 -13.74
CA GLY A 125 1.16 -23.47 -15.01
C GLY A 125 0.62 -22.66 -16.21
N VAL A 126 -0.08 -21.54 -15.94
CA VAL A 126 -0.54 -20.56 -16.94
C VAL A 126 0.62 -19.70 -17.46
N CYS A 127 1.67 -19.50 -16.67
CA CYS A 127 2.82 -18.67 -17.03
C CYS A 127 3.88 -19.48 -17.80
N ARG A 128 3.62 -19.69 -19.09
CA ARG A 128 4.56 -20.39 -19.99
C ARG A 128 5.53 -19.47 -20.71
N PHE A 129 5.13 -18.21 -20.92
CA PHE A 129 5.90 -17.19 -21.61
C PHE A 129 5.97 -15.93 -20.76
N TYR A 130 7.11 -15.25 -20.79
CA TYR A 130 7.38 -14.11 -19.93
C TYR A 130 7.86 -12.92 -20.76
N ASN A 131 7.17 -11.79 -20.62
CA ASN A 131 7.60 -10.53 -21.21
C ASN A 131 8.75 -9.89 -20.39
N ALA A 132 8.71 -10.01 -19.06
CA ALA A 132 9.76 -9.52 -18.17
C ALA A 132 9.84 -10.32 -16.86
N ARG A 133 11.04 -10.40 -16.29
CA ARG A 133 11.29 -11.00 -14.96
C ARG A 133 12.25 -10.13 -14.17
N ILE A 134 11.95 -9.88 -12.90
CA ILE A 134 12.80 -9.13 -11.97
C ILE A 134 13.19 -10.08 -10.84
N THR A 135 14.47 -10.07 -10.43
CA THR A 135 14.97 -11.01 -9.43
C THR A 135 15.61 -10.29 -8.24
N PRO A 136 14.81 -9.72 -7.32
CA PRO A 136 15.35 -9.00 -6.16
C PRO A 136 15.88 -9.96 -5.09
N GLN A 137 16.59 -9.42 -4.11
CA GLN A 137 16.83 -10.11 -2.84
C GLN A 137 15.57 -10.08 -1.97
N ARG A 138 15.40 -11.05 -1.07
CA ARG A 138 14.24 -11.12 -0.16
C ARG A 138 14.05 -9.88 0.71
N THR A 139 15.13 -9.18 1.05
CA THR A 139 15.13 -7.96 1.87
C THR A 139 14.91 -6.69 1.05
N SER A 140 14.63 -6.80 -0.24
CA SER A 140 14.38 -5.63 -1.09
C SER A 140 13.01 -5.02 -0.79
N SER A 141 12.91 -3.70 -0.80
CA SER A 141 11.63 -2.99 -0.73
C SER A 141 10.71 -3.28 -1.92
N MET A 142 11.22 -3.90 -3.00
CA MET A 142 10.40 -4.37 -4.14
C MET A 142 9.47 -5.54 -3.77
N VAL A 143 9.69 -6.17 -2.61
CA VAL A 143 8.94 -7.33 -2.15
C VAL A 143 7.74 -6.87 -1.32
N PHE A 144 6.65 -6.53 -1.99
CA PHE A 144 5.44 -5.96 -1.37
C PHE A 144 4.37 -6.99 -0.96
N TRP A 145 4.59 -8.29 -1.19
CA TRP A 145 3.53 -9.32 -1.08
C TRP A 145 3.88 -10.49 -0.14
N ASN A 146 5.10 -10.53 0.41
CA ASN A 146 5.68 -11.73 1.04
C ASN A 146 4.98 -12.23 2.32
N GLY A 147 4.05 -11.46 2.89
CA GLY A 147 3.28 -11.86 4.07
C GLY A 147 4.12 -12.05 5.33
N ASP A 148 5.25 -11.34 5.48
CA ASP A 148 6.19 -11.54 6.59
C ASP A 148 5.72 -11.03 7.97
N GLY A 149 4.46 -10.58 8.07
CA GLY A 149 3.85 -10.01 9.26
C GLY A 149 3.90 -8.49 9.30
N ASN A 150 4.81 -7.85 8.55
CA ASN A 150 4.77 -6.40 8.34
C ASN A 150 3.75 -6.07 7.27
N THR A 151 3.80 -6.79 6.15
CA THR A 151 2.84 -6.64 5.05
C THR A 151 1.78 -7.73 5.11
N THR A 152 0.51 -7.35 5.30
CA THR A 152 -0.62 -8.28 5.36
C THR A 152 -1.52 -8.21 4.13
N GLN A 153 -1.48 -7.09 3.42
CA GLN A 153 -2.19 -6.86 2.17
C GLN A 153 -1.30 -6.03 1.25
N PHE A 154 -1.66 -5.91 -0.02
CA PHE A 154 -1.06 -4.92 -0.90
C PHE A 154 -2.12 -4.27 -1.78
N GLN A 155 -1.95 -2.97 -2.00
CA GLN A 155 -2.75 -2.16 -2.90
C GLN A 155 -2.17 -2.22 -4.30
N ILE A 156 -3.04 -2.32 -5.30
CA ILE A 156 -2.70 -2.13 -6.71
C ILE A 156 -3.32 -0.83 -7.20
N ASN A 157 -2.51 -0.02 -7.87
CA ASN A 157 -2.95 1.22 -8.50
C ASN A 157 -2.77 1.16 -10.02
N TRP A 158 -3.64 1.87 -10.73
CA TRP A 158 -3.49 2.25 -12.13
C TRP A 158 -3.38 3.78 -12.20
N GLY A 159 -2.18 4.28 -12.52
CA GLY A 159 -1.83 5.68 -12.28
C GLY A 159 -2.01 6.01 -10.79
N ASP A 160 -2.81 7.03 -10.50
CA ASP A 160 -3.12 7.47 -9.13
C ASP A 160 -4.38 6.80 -8.54
N GLN A 161 -5.02 5.89 -9.27
CA GLN A 161 -6.28 5.26 -8.86
C GLN A 161 -6.07 3.87 -8.28
N VAL A 162 -6.60 3.62 -7.09
CA VAL A 162 -6.66 2.27 -6.50
C VAL A 162 -7.63 1.40 -7.31
N ILE A 163 -7.14 0.26 -7.81
CA ILE A 163 -7.94 -0.69 -8.61
C ILE A 163 -8.20 -2.01 -7.90
N GLY A 164 -7.50 -2.26 -6.79
CA GLY A 164 -7.71 -3.45 -5.97
C GLY A 164 -6.81 -3.47 -4.76
N ILE A 165 -7.19 -4.29 -3.79
CA ILE A 165 -6.38 -4.65 -2.62
C ILE A 165 -6.43 -6.17 -2.51
N CYS A 166 -5.28 -6.79 -2.32
CA CYS A 166 -5.13 -8.23 -2.25
C CYS A 166 -4.46 -8.64 -0.93
N PRO A 167 -4.82 -9.79 -0.35
CA PRO A 167 -4.12 -10.33 0.82
C PRO A 167 -2.68 -10.73 0.45
N ALA A 168 -1.74 -10.57 1.37
CA ALA A 168 -0.35 -11.02 1.21
C ALA A 168 -0.15 -12.46 1.70
N GLY A 169 1.03 -13.04 1.44
CA GLY A 169 1.50 -14.27 2.09
C GLY A 169 1.33 -15.58 1.32
N GLU A 170 0.19 -15.81 0.67
CA GLU A 170 -0.06 -16.98 -0.22
C GLU A 170 -1.48 -16.86 -0.78
N ALA A 171 -1.63 -16.35 -2.01
CA ALA A 171 -2.95 -16.20 -2.60
C ALA A 171 -2.91 -15.98 -4.12
N GLU A 172 -4.09 -16.11 -4.70
CA GLU A 172 -4.42 -15.59 -6.01
C GLU A 172 -5.29 -14.34 -5.83
N CYS A 173 -5.12 -13.36 -6.71
CA CYS A 173 -5.95 -12.17 -6.72
C CYS A 173 -6.23 -11.73 -8.15
N THR A 174 -7.41 -11.16 -8.41
CA THR A 174 -7.78 -10.65 -9.72
C THR A 174 -8.23 -9.20 -9.60
N VAL A 175 -7.71 -8.36 -10.49
CA VAL A 175 -8.17 -6.98 -10.66
C VAL A 175 -8.59 -6.75 -12.11
N ARG A 176 -9.24 -5.62 -12.35
CA ARG A 176 -9.53 -5.14 -13.71
C ARG A 176 -8.85 -3.82 -13.94
N VAL A 177 -8.28 -3.66 -15.11
CA VAL A 177 -7.64 -2.43 -15.59
C VAL A 177 -8.48 -1.81 -16.72
N PRO A 178 -8.39 -0.50 -17.00
CA PRO A 178 -9.05 0.11 -18.15
C PRO A 178 -8.73 -0.62 -19.44
#